data_AF-A0AAE6R5W2-F1
#
_entry.id   AF-A0AAE6R5W2-F1
#
_cell.length_a   1.000
_cell.length_b   1.000
_cell.length_c   1.000
_cell.angle_alpha   90.00
_cell.angle_beta   90.00
_cell.angle_gamma   90.00
#
_symmetry.space_group_name_H-M   'P 1'
#
loop_
_entity.id
_entity.type
_entity.pdbx_description
1 polymer ?
#
loop_
_entity_poly.entity_id
_entity_poly.type
_entity_poly.pdbx_seq_one_letter_code
_entity_poly.pdbx_strand_id
1 'polypeptide(L)'
;MDLTNLTKKNQEFIHIATNQLIEDGKSDEEIQAILEEVLPTIIENQKKGLTARALLGAPTVWAASFTEKASDAKANQEKKNDNPWLMWLDTSLLFIGIVALLNALMGFFNSAATSSGLFSLLALGFGGGAAMYATYHFIYRFAGKPKSERPGWKKTFLVLGLAMLGWVLLYTATAFLPAVLNPQLPPIVMLIIGVVSLVGRYFLQKKYNILNAMTPQ
;
A
#
# COMPACT_ATOMS: atom_id res chain seq x y z
N MET A 1 20.21 -16.96 -31.14
CA MET A 1 19.20 -16.01 -31.65
C MET A 1 19.87 -14.91 -32.46
N ASP A 2 19.40 -14.67 -33.68
CA ASP A 2 19.89 -13.56 -34.51
C ASP A 2 18.94 -12.34 -34.38
N LEU A 3 19.42 -11.29 -33.71
CA LEU A 3 18.67 -10.04 -33.47
C LEU A 3 19.04 -8.93 -34.47
N THR A 4 19.87 -9.22 -35.47
CA THR A 4 20.36 -8.22 -36.45
C THR A 4 19.26 -7.62 -37.31
N ASN A 5 18.16 -8.36 -37.50
CA ASN A 5 17.00 -7.92 -38.28
C ASN A 5 16.04 -6.98 -37.53
N LEU A 6 16.30 -6.68 -36.24
CA LEU A 6 15.47 -5.79 -35.44
C LEU A 6 15.98 -4.35 -35.47
N THR A 7 15.07 -3.38 -35.43
CA THR A 7 15.45 -1.99 -35.16
C THR A 7 16.07 -1.84 -33.76
N LYS A 8 16.92 -0.82 -33.54
CA LYS A 8 17.55 -0.55 -32.23
C LYS A 8 16.56 -0.53 -31.06
N LYS A 9 15.38 0.08 -31.26
CA LYS A 9 14.32 0.16 -30.23
C LYS A 9 13.74 -1.22 -29.89
N ASN A 10 13.64 -2.10 -30.87
CA ASN A 10 13.15 -3.47 -30.66
C ASN A 10 14.24 -4.35 -30.05
N GLN A 11 15.51 -4.18 -30.43
CA GLN A 11 16.65 -4.85 -29.78
C GLN A 11 16.71 -4.52 -28.29
N GLU A 12 16.52 -3.25 -27.92
CA GLU A 12 16.51 -2.82 -26.52
C GLU A 12 15.32 -3.39 -25.74
N PHE A 13 14.14 -3.48 -26.37
CA PHE A 13 13.00 -4.18 -25.78
C PHE A 13 13.35 -5.64 -25.45
N ILE A 14 13.92 -6.37 -26.40
CA ILE A 14 14.29 -7.78 -26.23
C ILE A 14 15.33 -7.91 -25.13
N HIS A 15 16.37 -7.07 -25.12
CA HIS A 15 17.40 -7.10 -24.09
C HIS A 15 16.85 -6.90 -22.67
N ILE A 16 15.96 -5.90 -22.48
CA ILE A 16 15.33 -5.66 -21.16
C ILE A 16 14.44 -6.84 -20.77
N ALA A 17 13.65 -7.37 -21.70
CA ALA A 17 12.77 -8.50 -21.43
C ALA A 17 13.57 -9.78 -21.09
N THR A 18 14.65 -10.06 -21.83
CA THR A 18 15.56 -11.18 -21.56
C THR A 18 16.19 -11.08 -20.18
N ASN A 19 16.73 -9.92 -19.81
CA ASN A 19 17.31 -9.72 -18.48
C ASN A 19 16.27 -9.97 -17.38
N GLN A 20 15.03 -9.49 -17.56
CA GLN A 20 13.96 -9.74 -16.60
C GLN A 20 13.60 -11.24 -16.51
N LEU A 21 13.54 -11.96 -17.62
CA LEU A 21 13.28 -13.41 -17.61
C LEU A 21 14.40 -14.19 -16.91
N ILE A 22 15.66 -13.78 -17.09
CA ILE A 22 16.82 -14.35 -16.36
C ILE A 22 16.67 -14.08 -14.85
N GLU A 23 16.36 -12.83 -14.47
CA GLU A 23 16.12 -12.46 -13.06
C GLU A 23 14.97 -13.26 -12.44
N ASP A 24 13.93 -13.55 -13.21
CA ASP A 24 12.77 -14.33 -12.76
C ASP A 24 13.08 -15.84 -12.66
N GLY A 25 14.24 -16.28 -13.14
CA GLY A 25 14.80 -17.62 -13.01
C GLY A 25 14.42 -18.57 -14.16
N LYS A 26 14.16 -18.05 -15.35
CA LYS A 26 13.95 -18.86 -16.57
C LYS A 26 15.28 -19.41 -17.11
N SER A 27 15.23 -20.63 -17.66
CA SER A 27 16.38 -21.21 -18.36
C SER A 27 16.57 -20.57 -19.74
N ASP A 28 17.77 -20.70 -20.30
CA ASP A 28 18.07 -20.18 -21.65
C ASP A 28 17.15 -20.80 -22.71
N GLU A 29 16.79 -22.08 -22.56
CA GLU A 29 15.86 -22.77 -23.46
C GLU A 29 14.44 -22.22 -23.37
N GLU A 30 13.95 -21.91 -22.15
CA GLU A 30 12.63 -21.30 -21.95
C GLU A 30 12.58 -19.89 -22.54
N ILE A 31 13.62 -19.09 -22.30
CA ILE A 31 13.76 -17.75 -22.87
C ILE A 31 13.77 -17.82 -24.40
N GLN A 32 14.48 -18.81 -24.95
CA GLN A 32 14.54 -19.00 -26.38
C GLN A 32 13.14 -19.31 -26.96
N ALA A 33 12.39 -20.22 -26.35
CA ALA A 33 11.04 -20.56 -26.79
C ALA A 33 10.09 -19.35 -26.75
N ILE A 34 10.11 -18.56 -25.67
CA ILE A 34 9.27 -17.36 -25.49
C ILE A 34 9.56 -16.32 -26.58
N LEU A 35 10.84 -16.08 -26.86
CA LEU A 35 11.24 -15.08 -27.84
C LEU A 35 10.98 -15.55 -29.27
N GLU A 36 11.14 -16.84 -29.58
CA GLU A 36 10.84 -17.41 -30.91
C GLU A 36 9.37 -17.23 -31.31
N GLU A 37 8.45 -17.26 -30.35
CA GLU A 37 7.02 -17.03 -30.61
C GLU A 37 6.73 -15.57 -31.05
N VAL A 38 7.41 -14.59 -30.44
CA VAL A 38 7.07 -13.17 -30.61
C VAL A 38 7.92 -12.44 -31.65
N LEU A 39 9.15 -12.92 -31.89
CA LEU A 39 10.11 -12.28 -32.80
C LEU A 39 9.56 -12.10 -34.23
N PRO A 40 8.88 -13.09 -34.86
CA PRO A 40 8.30 -12.91 -36.19
C PRO A 40 7.30 -11.76 -36.25
N THR A 41 6.43 -11.63 -35.23
CA THR A 41 5.42 -10.56 -35.14
C THR A 41 6.07 -9.19 -35.01
N ILE A 42 7.15 -9.08 -34.22
CA ILE A 42 7.91 -7.83 -34.08
C ILE A 42 8.57 -7.45 -35.41
N ILE A 43 9.16 -8.43 -36.11
CA ILE A 43 9.85 -8.22 -37.40
C ILE A 43 8.86 -7.81 -38.50
N GLU A 44 7.64 -8.34 -38.49
CA GLU A 44 6.61 -7.95 -39.45
C GLU A 44 6.10 -6.52 -39.19
N ASN A 45 5.81 -6.20 -37.94
CA ASN A 45 5.18 -4.92 -37.57
C ASN A 45 6.17 -3.75 -37.52
N GLN A 46 7.47 -3.99 -37.32
CA GLN A 46 8.46 -2.93 -37.43
C GLN A 46 8.58 -2.36 -38.86
N LYS A 47 8.28 -3.15 -39.90
CA LYS A 47 8.21 -2.66 -41.29
C LYS A 47 7.09 -1.62 -41.47
N LYS A 48 6.08 -1.67 -40.60
CA LYS A 48 4.94 -0.74 -40.53
C LYS A 48 5.19 0.43 -39.55
N GLY A 49 6.41 0.55 -38.99
CA GLY A 49 6.78 1.58 -38.03
C GLY A 49 6.32 1.33 -36.58
N LEU A 50 5.75 0.16 -36.28
CA LEU A 50 5.32 -0.19 -34.93
C LEU A 50 6.48 -0.80 -34.13
N THR A 51 6.68 -0.31 -32.91
CA THR A 51 7.71 -0.83 -31.99
C THR A 51 7.17 -2.02 -31.20
N ALA A 52 8.06 -2.92 -30.75
CA ALA A 52 7.71 -4.01 -29.84
C ALA A 52 6.98 -3.49 -28.59
N ARG A 53 7.39 -2.32 -28.07
CA ARG A 53 6.72 -1.67 -26.94
C ARG A 53 5.27 -1.26 -27.24
N ALA A 54 4.98 -0.82 -28.46
CA ALA A 54 3.61 -0.48 -28.86
C ALA A 54 2.73 -1.74 -29.04
N LEU A 55 3.33 -2.86 -29.42
CA LEU A 55 2.62 -4.13 -29.65
C LEU A 55 2.40 -4.92 -28.35
N LEU A 56 3.39 -4.93 -27.46
CA LEU A 56 3.48 -5.84 -26.32
C LEU A 56 3.41 -5.11 -24.96
N GLY A 57 3.43 -3.78 -24.96
CA GLY A 57 3.49 -2.98 -23.74
C GLY A 57 4.92 -2.78 -23.23
N ALA A 58 5.10 -2.53 -21.93
CA ALA A 58 6.43 -2.35 -21.37
C ALA A 58 7.20 -3.70 -21.31
N PRO A 59 8.50 -3.73 -21.64
CA PRO A 59 9.27 -4.98 -21.73
C PRO A 59 9.31 -5.78 -20.43
N THR A 60 9.39 -5.13 -19.28
CA THR A 60 9.35 -5.78 -17.96
C THR A 60 7.98 -6.38 -17.63
N VAL A 61 6.89 -5.69 -18.00
CA VAL A 61 5.52 -6.19 -17.81
C VAL A 61 5.24 -7.38 -18.72
N TRP A 62 5.74 -7.33 -19.96
CA TRP A 62 5.64 -8.42 -20.90
C TRP A 62 6.45 -9.64 -20.45
N ALA A 63 7.71 -9.46 -20.04
CA ALA A 63 8.54 -10.55 -19.49
C ALA A 63 7.88 -11.21 -18.26
N ALA A 64 7.33 -10.40 -17.35
CA ALA A 64 6.61 -10.88 -16.17
C ALA A 64 5.34 -11.71 -16.51
N SER A 65 4.84 -11.67 -17.74
CA SER A 65 3.69 -12.51 -18.13
C SER A 65 4.05 -13.98 -18.36
N PHE A 66 5.33 -14.30 -18.57
CA PHE A 66 5.82 -15.67 -18.82
C PHE A 66 6.39 -16.34 -17.57
N THR A 67 6.45 -15.61 -16.47
CA THR A 67 6.90 -16.15 -15.21
C THR A 67 5.67 -16.47 -14.39
N GLU A 68 5.38 -17.76 -14.20
CA GLU A 68 4.31 -18.21 -13.29
C GLU A 68 4.48 -17.59 -11.90
N LYS A 69 5.69 -17.14 -11.54
CA LYS A 69 5.98 -16.32 -10.35
C LYS A 69 5.34 -14.93 -10.32
N ALA A 70 4.88 -14.32 -11.42
CA ALA A 70 4.10 -13.08 -11.33
C ALA A 70 2.67 -13.32 -10.79
N SER A 71 2.17 -14.55 -10.92
CA SER A 71 0.94 -15.03 -10.28
C SER A 71 1.23 -15.72 -8.94
N ASP A 72 2.32 -16.49 -8.84
CA ASP A 72 2.60 -17.38 -7.72
C ASP A 72 3.55 -16.83 -6.65
N ALA A 73 4.38 -15.82 -6.95
CA ALA A 73 5.07 -15.06 -5.90
C ALA A 73 4.12 -14.11 -5.15
N LYS A 74 2.92 -13.88 -5.69
CA LYS A 74 1.78 -13.33 -4.93
C LYS A 74 0.93 -14.41 -4.26
N ALA A 75 0.92 -15.65 -4.75
CA ALA A 75 0.16 -16.75 -4.15
C ALA A 75 0.81 -17.33 -2.88
N ASN A 76 2.12 -17.14 -2.68
CA ASN A 76 2.81 -17.44 -1.41
C ASN A 76 2.87 -16.25 -0.43
N GLN A 77 2.21 -15.12 -0.72
CA GLN A 77 1.67 -14.36 0.39
C GLN A 77 0.47 -15.17 0.86
N GLU A 78 0.62 -15.87 1.99
CA GLU A 78 -0.53 -16.23 2.83
C GLU A 78 -1.56 -15.11 2.68
N LYS A 79 -2.76 -15.45 2.18
CA LYS A 79 -3.83 -14.48 1.91
C LYS A 79 -3.89 -13.52 3.09
N LYS A 80 -3.47 -12.26 2.86
CA LYS A 80 -3.36 -11.29 3.95
C LYS A 80 -4.71 -11.21 4.65
N ASN A 81 -4.66 -11.24 5.97
CA ASN A 81 -5.85 -11.28 6.79
C ASN A 81 -6.62 -9.96 6.65
N ASP A 82 -7.80 -10.05 6.03
CA ASP A 82 -8.70 -8.93 5.73
C ASP A 82 -9.78 -8.75 6.81
N ASN A 83 -9.59 -9.33 8.00
CA ASN A 83 -10.49 -9.16 9.13
C ASN A 83 -10.59 -7.65 9.50
N PRO A 84 -11.80 -7.07 9.44
CA PRO A 84 -12.05 -5.65 9.70
C PRO A 84 -11.45 -5.14 11.02
N TRP A 85 -11.55 -5.92 12.09
CA TRP A 85 -11.08 -5.54 13.42
C TRP A 85 -9.56 -5.50 13.49
N LEU A 86 -8.88 -6.41 12.79
CA LEU A 86 -7.42 -6.45 12.75
C LEU A 86 -6.86 -5.31 11.90
N MET A 87 -7.49 -5.00 10.76
CA MET A 87 -7.12 -3.87 9.90
C MET A 87 -7.30 -2.53 10.62
N TRP A 88 -8.43 -2.37 11.31
CA TRP A 88 -8.71 -1.20 12.14
C TRP A 88 -7.69 -1.06 13.26
N LEU A 89 -7.47 -2.11 14.05
CA LEU A 89 -6.54 -2.10 15.17
C LEU A 89 -5.09 -1.83 14.71
N ASP A 90 -4.65 -2.44 13.61
CA ASP A 90 -3.31 -2.18 13.03
C ASP A 90 -3.09 -0.69 12.76
N THR A 91 -4.06 -0.06 12.11
CA THR A 91 -3.99 1.35 11.72
C THR A 91 -4.11 2.25 12.94
N SER A 92 -4.95 1.89 13.91
CA SER A 92 -5.09 2.64 15.16
C SER A 92 -3.80 2.62 15.99
N LEU A 93 -3.17 1.46 16.14
CA LEU A 93 -1.89 1.35 16.85
C LEU A 93 -0.79 2.14 16.15
N LEU A 94 -0.80 2.22 14.82
CA LEU A 94 0.13 3.06 14.07
C LEU A 94 -0.05 4.54 14.43
N PHE A 95 -1.29 5.04 14.38
CA PHE A 95 -1.59 6.44 14.66
C PHE A 95 -1.33 6.81 16.12
N ILE A 96 -1.73 5.97 17.09
CA ILE A 96 -1.40 6.17 18.51
C ILE A 96 0.13 6.19 18.66
N GLY A 97 0.82 5.22 18.07
CA GLY A 97 2.27 5.10 18.11
C GLY A 97 2.99 6.36 17.65
N ILE A 98 2.71 6.79 16.42
CA ILE A 98 3.36 7.96 15.82
C ILE A 98 3.01 9.23 16.59
N VAL A 99 1.74 9.48 16.90
CA VAL A 99 1.33 10.72 17.58
C VAL A 99 1.87 10.79 19.00
N ALA A 100 1.86 9.69 19.75
CA ALA A 100 2.42 9.65 21.10
C ALA A 100 3.94 9.90 21.07
N LEU A 101 4.68 9.29 20.13
CA LEU A 101 6.11 9.55 19.97
C LEU A 101 6.41 11.00 19.59
N LEU A 102 5.64 11.59 18.68
CA LEU A 102 5.77 13.00 18.32
C LEU A 102 5.50 13.92 19.52
N ASN A 103 4.45 13.64 20.30
CA ASN A 103 4.13 14.40 21.52
C ASN A 103 5.24 14.26 22.57
N ALA A 104 5.78 13.05 22.77
CA ALA A 104 6.89 12.81 23.69
C ALA A 104 8.14 13.60 23.26
N LEU A 105 8.50 13.53 21.98
CA LEU A 105 9.63 14.24 21.42
C LEU A 105 9.49 15.75 21.65
N MET A 106 8.35 16.34 21.27
CA MET A 106 8.08 17.76 21.48
C MET A 106 8.12 18.14 22.96
N GLY A 107 7.57 17.31 23.85
CA GLY A 107 7.55 17.58 25.28
C GLY A 107 8.92 17.51 25.96
N PHE A 108 9.86 16.73 25.44
CA PHE A 108 11.24 16.71 25.93
C PHE A 108 12.05 17.94 25.50
N PHE A 109 11.79 18.49 24.31
CA PHE A 109 12.50 19.66 23.79
C PHE A 109 11.83 21.00 24.12
N ASN A 110 10.53 20.99 24.40
CA ASN A 110 9.75 22.18 24.74
C ASN A 110 8.69 21.84 25.78
N SER A 111 8.96 22.16 27.05
CA SER A 111 8.05 21.93 28.17
C SER A 111 6.79 22.82 28.14
N ALA A 112 6.74 23.85 27.27
CA ALA A 112 5.53 24.62 26.99
C ALA A 112 4.67 24.01 25.86
N ALA A 113 5.13 22.94 25.20
CA ALA A 113 4.35 22.26 24.18
C ALA A 113 3.12 21.60 24.80
N THR A 114 1.96 21.85 24.19
CA THR A 114 0.69 21.27 24.65
C THR A 114 0.67 19.78 24.34
N SER A 115 0.60 18.94 25.37
CA SER A 115 0.42 17.48 25.20
C SER A 115 -1.04 17.18 24.88
N SER A 116 -1.27 16.29 23.91
CA SER A 116 -2.60 15.71 23.72
C SER A 116 -3.04 14.96 24.98
N GLY A 117 -4.31 15.09 25.37
CA GLY A 117 -4.85 14.31 26.48
C GLY A 117 -5.02 12.83 26.11
N LEU A 118 -5.13 11.94 27.11
CA LEU A 118 -5.26 10.50 26.90
C LEU A 118 -6.42 10.13 25.95
N PHE A 119 -7.63 10.62 26.20
CA PHE A 119 -8.78 10.32 25.35
C PHE A 119 -8.67 11.01 23.99
N SER A 120 -8.04 12.18 23.90
CA SER A 120 -7.73 12.80 22.61
C SER A 120 -6.81 11.93 21.76
N LEU A 121 -5.77 11.34 22.36
CA LEU A 121 -4.87 10.40 21.69
C LEU A 121 -5.62 9.14 21.23
N LEU A 122 -6.46 8.57 22.09
CA LEU A 122 -7.28 7.40 21.73
C LEU A 122 -8.30 7.70 20.64
N ALA A 123 -8.98 8.85 20.70
CA ALA A 123 -9.89 9.31 19.66
C ALA A 123 -9.18 9.54 18.33
N LEU A 124 -7.98 10.11 18.35
CA LEU A 124 -7.16 10.29 17.16
C LEU A 124 -6.79 8.93 16.56
N GLY A 125 -6.29 8.01 17.38
CA GLY A 125 -5.88 6.67 16.96
C GLY A 125 -7.02 5.79 16.45
N PHE A 126 -8.00 5.53 17.31
CA PHE A 126 -9.13 4.66 16.99
C PHE A 126 -10.09 5.27 15.98
N GLY A 127 -10.33 6.59 16.06
CA GLY A 127 -11.11 7.32 15.07
C GLY A 127 -10.43 7.35 13.70
N GLY A 128 -9.12 7.62 13.66
CA GLY A 128 -8.35 7.66 12.42
C GLY A 128 -8.23 6.28 11.78
N GLY A 129 -8.01 5.24 12.59
CA GLY A 129 -8.06 3.85 12.13
C GLY A 129 -9.43 3.48 11.56
N ALA A 130 -10.53 3.93 12.18
CA ALA A 130 -11.88 3.67 11.68
C ALA A 130 -12.16 4.40 10.37
N ALA A 131 -11.72 5.66 10.25
CA ALA A 131 -11.81 6.44 9.03
C ALA A 131 -11.00 5.80 7.88
N MET A 132 -9.81 5.30 8.18
CA MET A 132 -8.98 4.56 7.21
C MET A 132 -9.62 3.23 6.80
N TYR A 133 -10.16 2.46 7.75
CA TYR A 133 -10.89 1.23 7.43
C TYR A 133 -12.13 1.51 6.56
N ALA A 134 -12.90 2.55 6.86
CA ALA A 134 -14.04 2.94 6.03
C ALA A 134 -13.60 3.30 4.61
N THR A 135 -12.52 4.07 4.48
CA THR A 135 -11.92 4.42 3.19
C THR A 135 -11.48 3.16 2.43
N TYR A 136 -10.83 2.21 3.11
CA TYR A 136 -10.48 0.93 2.53
C TYR A 136 -11.69 0.16 2.02
N HIS A 137 -12.68 -0.04 2.88
CA HIS A 137 -13.86 -0.86 2.62
C HIS A 137 -14.69 -0.30 1.46
N PHE A 138 -14.84 1.02 1.34
CA PHE A 138 -15.68 1.60 0.30
C PHE A 138 -14.92 2.02 -0.95
N ILE A 139 -13.59 2.21 -0.88
CA ILE A 139 -12.79 2.78 -1.96
C ILE A 139 -11.60 1.91 -2.32
N TYR A 140 -10.62 1.74 -1.42
CA TYR A 140 -9.32 1.18 -1.80
C TYR A 140 -9.34 -0.30 -2.21
N ARG A 141 -10.28 -1.10 -1.68
CA ARG A 141 -10.44 -2.50 -2.11
C ARG A 141 -10.90 -2.66 -3.57
N PHE A 142 -11.28 -1.57 -4.25
CA PHE A 142 -11.73 -1.58 -5.64
C PHE A 142 -10.71 -0.97 -6.61
N ALA A 143 -9.55 -0.49 -6.15
CA ALA A 143 -8.64 0.31 -6.97
C ALA A 143 -8.09 -0.44 -8.20
N GLY A 144 -7.86 -1.75 -8.08
CA GLY A 144 -7.38 -2.67 -9.12
C GLY A 144 -8.50 -3.33 -9.94
N LYS A 145 -9.77 -3.09 -9.60
CA LYS A 145 -10.92 -3.67 -10.28
C LYS A 145 -11.32 -2.89 -11.55
N PRO A 146 -12.13 -3.46 -12.46
CA PRO A 146 -12.68 -2.74 -13.61
C PRO A 146 -13.43 -1.46 -13.20
N LYS A 147 -13.45 -0.44 -14.07
CA LYS A 147 -14.06 0.87 -13.77
C LYS A 147 -15.54 0.78 -13.37
N SER A 148 -16.26 -0.22 -13.86
CA SER A 148 -17.67 -0.50 -13.51
C SER A 148 -17.88 -0.92 -12.05
N GLU A 149 -16.88 -1.55 -11.43
CA GLU A 149 -16.93 -1.99 -10.03
C GLU A 149 -16.41 -0.92 -9.04
N ARG A 150 -15.74 0.12 -9.56
CA ARG A 150 -15.20 1.20 -8.74
C ARG A 150 -16.31 2.14 -8.27
N PRO A 151 -16.25 2.66 -7.03
CA PRO A 151 -17.18 3.68 -6.60
C PRO A 151 -17.07 4.94 -7.48
N GLY A 152 -18.21 5.48 -7.89
CA GLY A 152 -18.26 6.75 -8.60
C GLY A 152 -17.79 7.91 -7.71
N TRP A 153 -17.28 8.98 -8.32
CA TRP A 153 -16.69 10.12 -7.60
C TRP A 153 -17.58 10.71 -6.51
N LYS A 154 -18.90 10.82 -6.72
CA LYS A 154 -19.83 11.30 -5.70
C LYS A 154 -19.80 10.45 -4.43
N LYS A 155 -19.77 9.11 -4.57
CA LYS A 155 -19.68 8.18 -3.44
C LYS A 155 -18.32 8.27 -2.77
N THR A 156 -17.25 8.39 -3.54
CA THR A 156 -15.88 8.56 -3.00
C THR A 156 -15.78 9.83 -2.16
N PHE A 157 -16.21 10.99 -2.68
CA PHE A 157 -16.22 12.25 -1.92
C PHE A 157 -17.10 12.17 -0.68
N LEU A 158 -18.27 11.55 -0.78
CA LEU A 158 -19.18 11.39 0.36
C LEU A 158 -18.54 10.54 1.47
N VAL A 159 -17.95 9.39 1.13
CA VAL A 159 -17.31 8.50 2.11
C VAL A 159 -16.13 9.20 2.78
N LEU A 160 -15.24 9.82 2.01
CA LEU A 160 -14.09 10.55 2.56
C LEU A 160 -14.55 11.70 3.45
N GLY A 161 -15.55 12.48 3.00
CA GLY A 161 -16.11 13.60 3.75
C GLY A 161 -16.74 13.14 5.07
N LEU A 162 -17.56 12.10 5.07
CA LEU A 162 -18.19 11.56 6.27
C LEU A 162 -17.18 10.92 7.22
N ALA A 163 -16.19 10.19 6.71
CA ALA A 163 -15.14 9.60 7.52
C ALA A 163 -14.28 10.67 8.22
N MET A 164 -13.89 11.72 7.48
CA MET A 164 -13.17 12.87 8.03
C MET A 164 -14.02 13.64 9.03
N LEU A 165 -15.28 13.94 8.70
CA LEU A 165 -16.18 14.67 9.59
C LEU A 165 -16.41 13.89 10.89
N GLY A 166 -16.68 12.58 10.81
CA GLY A 166 -16.83 11.73 11.98
C GLY A 166 -15.56 11.69 12.84
N TRP A 167 -14.39 11.59 12.21
CA TRP A 167 -13.11 11.59 12.93
C TRP A 167 -12.83 12.93 13.63
N VAL A 168 -13.02 14.05 12.92
CA VAL A 168 -12.84 15.40 13.48
C VAL A 168 -13.83 15.64 14.62
N LEU A 169 -15.11 15.31 14.45
CA LEU A 169 -16.10 15.47 15.52
C LEU A 169 -15.73 14.62 16.75
N LEU A 170 -15.29 13.39 16.55
CA LEU A 170 -14.84 12.52 17.65
C LEU A 170 -13.66 13.13 18.40
N TYR A 171 -12.66 13.64 17.67
CA TYR A 171 -11.49 14.29 18.27
C TYR A 171 -11.86 15.62 18.95
N THR A 172 -12.69 16.46 18.33
CA THR A 172 -13.15 17.71 18.93
C THR A 172 -14.00 17.47 20.18
N ALA A 173 -14.80 16.39 20.20
CA ALA A 173 -15.60 16.03 21.36
C ALA A 173 -14.75 15.77 22.62
N THR A 174 -13.51 15.29 22.47
CA THR A 174 -12.63 15.05 23.63
C THR A 174 -12.14 16.34 24.29
N ALA A 175 -12.21 17.49 23.60
CA ALA A 175 -11.87 18.79 24.19
C ALA A 175 -12.88 19.24 25.26
N PHE A 176 -14.10 18.71 25.23
CA PHE A 176 -15.13 18.98 26.25
C PHE A 176 -15.04 18.03 27.45
N LEU A 177 -14.14 17.04 27.42
CA LEU A 177 -13.94 16.15 28.56
C LEU A 177 -13.19 16.87 29.68
N PRO A 178 -13.60 16.70 30.95
CA PRO A 178 -12.86 17.23 32.09
C PRO A 178 -11.47 16.58 32.17
N ALA A 179 -10.51 17.30 32.78
CA ALA A 179 -9.12 16.86 32.90
C ALA A 179 -8.95 15.51 33.62
N VAL A 180 -9.89 15.14 34.50
CA VAL A 180 -9.89 13.82 35.15
C VAL A 180 -10.10 12.67 34.17
N LEU A 181 -10.89 12.90 33.11
CA LEU A 181 -11.10 11.92 32.04
C LEU A 181 -10.04 12.04 30.97
N ASN A 182 -9.69 13.26 30.56
CA ASN A 182 -8.72 13.50 29.48
C ASN A 182 -7.44 14.19 29.99
N PRO A 183 -6.66 13.57 30.89
CA PRO A 183 -5.46 14.18 31.45
C PRO A 183 -4.38 14.30 30.39
N GLN A 184 -3.62 15.40 30.45
CA GLN A 184 -2.37 15.53 29.72
C GLN A 184 -1.32 14.61 30.34
N LEU A 185 -0.62 13.86 29.50
CA LEU A 185 0.32 12.85 29.97
C LEU A 185 1.75 13.37 29.90
N PRO A 186 2.59 13.09 30.91
CA PRO A 186 4.00 13.45 30.86
C PRO A 186 4.70 12.86 29.62
N PRO A 187 5.74 13.53 29.08
CA PRO A 187 6.45 13.07 27.88
C PRO A 187 6.96 11.62 27.98
N ILE A 188 7.40 11.19 29.17
CA ILE A 188 7.85 9.82 29.40
C ILE A 188 6.72 8.79 29.26
N VAL A 189 5.50 9.12 29.68
CA VAL A 189 4.32 8.25 29.53
C VAL A 189 3.92 8.16 28.07
N MET A 190 3.95 9.30 27.35
CA MET A 190 3.72 9.33 25.90
C MET A 190 4.73 8.49 25.13
N LEU A 191 6.01 8.54 25.52
CA LEU A 191 7.07 7.72 24.91
C LEU A 191 6.76 6.23 25.07
N ILE A 192 6.40 5.80 26.29
CA ILE A 192 6.05 4.41 26.59
C ILE A 192 4.84 3.97 25.77
N ILE A 193 3.76 4.76 25.73
CA ILE A 193 2.57 4.46 24.92
C ILE A 193 2.93 4.33 23.45
N GLY A 194 3.76 5.23 22.93
CA GLY A 194 4.20 5.23 21.54
C GLY A 194 4.96 3.94 21.18
N VAL A 195 5.97 3.60 21.97
CA VAL A 195 6.78 2.38 21.79
C VAL A 195 5.91 1.13 21.93
N VAL A 196 5.10 1.03 22.98
CA VAL A 196 4.22 -0.14 23.21
C VAL A 196 3.23 -0.31 22.07
N SER A 197 2.67 0.78 21.53
CA SER A 197 1.72 0.71 20.41
C SER A 197 2.37 0.18 19.14
N LEU A 198 3.56 0.66 18.79
CA LEU A 198 4.27 0.21 17.58
C LEU A 198 4.83 -1.21 17.72
N VAL A 199 5.34 -1.57 18.90
CA VAL A 199 5.79 -2.93 19.20
C VAL A 199 4.60 -3.90 19.20
N GLY A 200 3.49 -3.52 19.84
CA GLY A 200 2.25 -4.28 19.83
C GLY A 200 1.74 -4.50 18.41
N ARG A 201 1.76 -3.44 17.58
CA ARG A 201 1.44 -3.53 16.15
C ARG A 201 2.35 -4.50 15.41
N TYR A 202 3.67 -4.41 15.61
CA TYR A 202 4.64 -5.30 14.98
C TYR A 202 4.34 -6.77 15.29
N PHE A 203 4.08 -7.11 16.56
CA PHE A 203 3.69 -8.47 16.95
C PHE A 203 2.34 -8.89 16.36
N LEU A 204 1.36 -7.97 16.30
CA LEU A 204 0.06 -8.21 15.71
C LEU A 204 0.19 -8.55 14.22
N GLN A 205 0.98 -7.79 13.47
CA GLN A 205 1.26 -8.04 12.05
C GLN A 205 1.98 -9.35 11.84
N LYS A 206 3.00 -9.64 12.65
CA LYS A 206 3.77 -10.89 12.55
C LYS A 206 2.92 -12.12 12.83
N LYS A 207 1.96 -12.03 13.75
CA LYS A 207 1.09 -13.15 14.14
C LYS A 207 -0.06 -13.39 13.16
N TYR A 208 -0.65 -12.33 12.63
CA TYR A 208 -1.90 -12.42 11.87
C TYR A 208 -1.78 -12.06 10.39
N ASN A 209 -0.59 -11.67 9.90
CA ASN A 209 -0.33 -11.30 8.51
C ASN A 209 -1.41 -10.35 7.93
N ILE A 210 -1.62 -9.25 8.65
CA ILE A 210 -2.77 -8.35 8.45
C ILE A 210 -2.62 -7.56 7.14
N LEU A 211 -3.74 -7.43 6.41
CA LEU A 211 -3.83 -6.53 5.28
C LEU A 211 -3.85 -5.06 5.75
N ASN A 212 -2.99 -4.23 5.17
CA ASN A 212 -2.93 -2.82 5.53
C ASN A 212 -4.12 -2.04 4.93
N ALA A 213 -4.91 -1.37 5.78
CA ALA A 213 -6.07 -0.57 5.36
C ALA A 213 -5.68 0.67 4.53
N MET A 214 -4.42 1.11 4.56
CA MET A 214 -3.96 2.27 3.80
C MET A 214 -3.48 1.90 2.39
N THR A 215 -3.43 0.62 2.03
CA THR A 215 -2.90 0.16 0.76
C THR A 215 -4.02 -0.15 -0.24
N PRO A 216 -4.03 0.47 -1.43
CA PRO A 216 -4.91 0.08 -2.53
C PRO A 216 -4.65 -1.37 -2.97
N GLN A 217 -5.72 -2.11 -3.27
CA GLN A 217 -5.64 -3.41 -3.96
C GLN A 217 -5.86 -3.26 -5.45
#